data_AF-A0A2T2RT12-F1
#
_entry.id   AF-A0A2T2RT12-F1
#
_cell.length_a   1.000
_cell.length_b   1.000
_cell.length_c   1.000
_cell.angle_alpha   90.00
_cell.angle_beta   90.00
_cell.angle_gamma   90.00
#
_symmetry.space_group_name_H-M   'P 1'
#
loop_
_entity.id
_entity.type
_entity.pdbx_description
1 polymer ?
#
loop_
_entity_poly.entity_id
_entity_poly.type
_entity_poly.pdbx_seq_one_letter_code
_entity_poly.pdbx_strand_id
1 'polypeptide(L)' 'DLVRPGIIGYLAALEDAQDFSKGIVQLLEDKRLREQMGENCRAIALEEYPLALQAKRYIELYRQVLEG' A
#
# COMPACT_ATOMS: atom_id res chain seq x y z
N ASP A 1 6.92 4.05 3.04
CA ASP A 1 6.37 3.80 1.70
C ASP A 1 5.30 2.74 1.72
N LEU A 2 4.09 3.09 1.27
CA LEU A 2 2.94 2.19 1.17
C LEU A 2 2.95 1.38 -0.13
N VAL A 3 3.54 1.92 -1.20
CA VAL A 3 3.65 1.24 -2.49
C VAL A 3 5.03 0.58 -2.57
N ARG A 4 5.06 -0.72 -2.87
CA ARG A 4 6.27 -1.47 -3.22
C ARG A 4 6.25 -1.70 -4.74
N PRO A 5 7.08 -0.98 -5.51
CA PRO A 5 7.07 -1.06 -6.98
C PRO A 5 7.26 -2.49 -7.48
N GLY A 6 6.45 -2.92 -8.44
CA GLY A 6 6.50 -4.28 -8.99
C GLY A 6 5.81 -5.35 -8.14
N ILE A 7 5.41 -5.03 -6.90
CA ILE A 7 4.83 -6.01 -5.96
C ILE A 7 3.36 -5.67 -5.65
N ILE A 8 3.08 -4.44 -5.21
CA ILE A 8 1.72 -3.97 -4.86
C ILE A 8 1.31 -2.71 -5.61
N GLY A 9 2.07 -2.35 -6.65
CA GLY A 9 1.76 -1.23 -7.51
C GLY A 9 2.96 -0.74 -8.30
N TYR A 10 2.81 0.46 -8.84
CA TYR A 10 3.81 1.17 -9.60
C TYR A 10 4.05 2.53 -8.96
N LEU A 11 5.31 2.96 -8.85
CA LEU A 11 5.68 4.27 -8.33
C LEU A 11 6.41 5.01 -9.44
N ALA A 12 5.78 6.07 -9.93
CA ALA A 12 6.38 6.92 -10.94
C ALA A 12 7.41 7.88 -10.33
N ALA A 13 8.37 8.32 -11.14
CA ALA A 13 9.28 9.39 -10.74
C ALA A 13 8.51 10.69 -10.43
N LEU A 14 9.05 11.48 -9.49
CA LEU A 14 8.44 12.74 -9.07
C LEU A 14 8.34 13.70 -10.26
N GLU A 15 7.15 14.27 -10.46
CA GLU A 15 6.83 15.21 -11.55
C GLU A 15 6.98 14.64 -12.98
N ASP A 16 7.17 13.32 -13.13
CA ASP A 16 7.24 12.68 -14.45
C ASP A 16 5.87 12.15 -14.89
N ALA A 17 5.14 13.00 -15.61
CA ALA A 17 3.83 12.63 -16.18
C ALA A 17 3.92 11.51 -17.23
N GLN A 18 5.06 11.37 -17.93
CA GLN A 18 5.24 10.32 -18.94
C GLN A 18 5.45 8.96 -18.28
N ASP A 19 6.26 8.92 -17.23
CA ASP A 19 6.46 7.71 -16.42
C ASP A 19 5.15 7.25 -15.77
N PHE A 20 4.38 8.19 -15.24
CA PHE A 20 3.05 7.90 -14.70
C PHE A 20 2.09 7.33 -15.76
N SER A 21 2.07 7.92 -16.96
CA SER A 21 1.24 7.43 -18.06
C SER A 21 1.65 6.02 -18.50
N LYS A 22 2.95 5.74 -18.59
CA LYS A 22 3.47 4.39 -18.91
C LYS A 22 3.01 3.36 -17.90
N GLY A 23 3.11 3.66 -16.60
CA GLY A 23 2.64 2.77 -15.54
C GLY A 23 1.15 2.45 -15.65
N ILE A 24 0.31 3.44 -15.98
CA ILE A 24 -1.13 3.23 -16.22
C ILE A 24 -1.35 2.30 -17.42
N VAL A 25 -0.72 2.59 -18.56
CA VAL A 25 -0.86 1.79 -19.79
C VAL A 25 -0.42 0.35 -19.55
N GLN A 26 0.75 0.15 -18.94
CA GLN A 26 1.28 -1.18 -18.58
C GLN A 26 0.26 -1.98 -17.77
N LEU A 27 -0.33 -1.37 -16.74
CA LEU A 27 -1.31 -2.05 -15.90
C LEU A 27 -2.64 -2.29 -16.60
N LEU A 28 -3.04 -1.46 -17.57
CA LEU A 28 -4.26 -1.69 -18.35
C LEU A 28 -4.08 -2.85 -19.34
N GLU A 29 -2.93 -2.91 -20.01
CA GLU A 29 -2.62 -3.89 -21.06
C GLU A 29 -2.24 -5.27 -20.47
N ASP A 30 -1.49 -5.31 -19.36
CA ASP A 30 -1.12 -6.56 -18.70
C ASP A 30 -2.09 -6.90 -17.56
N LYS A 31 -3.16 -7.62 -17.90
CA LYS A 31 -4.15 -8.10 -16.95
C LYS A 31 -3.54 -8.98 -15.85
N ARG A 32 -2.60 -9.86 -16.18
CA ARG A 32 -2.02 -10.82 -15.22
C ARG A 32 -1.20 -10.07 -14.17
N LEU A 33 -0.36 -9.13 -14.61
CA LEU A 33 0.41 -8.28 -13.71
C LEU A 33 -0.52 -7.51 -12.76
N ARG A 34 -1.58 -6.91 -13.30
CA ARG A 34 -2.55 -6.14 -12.52
C ARG A 34 -3.26 -6.98 -11.46
N GLU A 35 -3.69 -8.19 -11.81
CA GLU A 35 -4.33 -9.12 -10.87
C GLU A 35 -3.35 -9.54 -9.76
N GLN A 36 -2.14 -9.93 -10.13
CA GLN A 36 -1.11 -10.32 -9.18
C GLN A 36 -0.78 -9.19 -8.18
N MET A 37 -0.62 -7.96 -8.67
CA MET A 37 -0.38 -6.80 -7.79
C MET A 37 -1.56 -6.54 -6.85
N GLY A 38 -2.79 -6.71 -7.33
CA GLY A 38 -4.00 -6.56 -6.52
C GLY A 38 -4.10 -7.59 -5.39
N GLU A 39 -3.81 -8.86 -5.70
CA GLU A 39 -3.78 -9.95 -4.72
C GLU A 39 -2.72 -9.71 -3.64
N ASN A 40 -1.50 -9.37 -4.05
CA ASN A 40 -0.40 -9.04 -3.15
C ASN A 40 -0.76 -7.85 -2.24
N CYS A 41 -1.35 -6.80 -2.80
CA CYS A 41 -1.76 -5.61 -2.05
C CYS A 41 -2.75 -5.98 -0.95
N ARG A 42 -3.76 -6.80 -1.26
CA ARG A 42 -4.72 -7.29 -0.26
C ARG A 42 -4.04 -8.13 0.83
N ALA A 43 -3.18 -9.06 0.46
CA ALA A 43 -2.49 -9.94 1.41
C ALA A 43 -1.64 -9.12 2.40
N ILE A 44 -0.80 -8.22 1.88
CA ILE A 44 0.05 -7.34 2.69
C ILE A 44 -0.77 -6.39 3.55
N ALA A 45 -1.87 -5.84 3.03
CA ALA A 45 -2.73 -4.95 3.82
C ALA A 45 -3.39 -5.66 5.01
N LEU A 46 -3.78 -6.93 4.84
CA LEU A 46 -4.36 -7.73 5.92
C LEU A 46 -3.31 -8.16 6.95
N GLU A 47 -2.06 -8.34 6.54
CA GLU A 47 -0.94 -8.73 7.41
C GLU A 47 -0.38 -7.53 8.20
N GLU A 48 -0.07 -6.44 7.50
CA GLU A 48 0.68 -5.31 8.05
C GLU A 48 -0.22 -4.19 8.61
N TYR A 49 -1.44 -4.05 8.07
CA TYR A 49 -2.38 -2.99 8.47
C TYR A 49 -3.72 -3.48 9.06
N PRO A 50 -3.83 -4.64 9.75
CA PRO A 50 -5.11 -5.01 10.34
C PRO A 50 -5.55 -3.95 11.36
N LEU A 51 -6.81 -3.55 11.27
CA LEU A 51 -7.44 -2.54 12.12
C LEU A 51 -7.24 -2.83 13.62
N ALA A 52 -7.09 -4.10 13.99
CA ALA A 52 -6.76 -4.55 15.34
C ALA A 52 -5.37 -4.09 15.84
N LEU A 53 -4.37 -4.02 14.95
CA LEU A 53 -3.03 -3.52 15.30
C LEU A 53 -3.06 -2.00 15.53
N GLN A 54 -3.82 -1.27 14.71
CA GLN A 54 -4.05 0.15 14.94
C GLN A 54 -4.82 0.38 16.24
N ALA A 55 -5.89 -0.38 16.51
CA ALA A 55 -6.64 -0.29 17.75
C ALA A 55 -5.75 -0.52 18.99
N LYS A 56 -4.83 -1.50 18.95
CA LYS A 56 -3.84 -1.71 20.03
C LYS A 56 -2.94 -0.49 20.25
N ARG A 57 -2.42 0.11 19.18
CA ARG A 57 -1.59 1.33 19.26
C ARG A 57 -2.35 2.50 19.86
N TYR A 58 -3.61 2.69 19.49
CA TYR A 58 -4.47 3.73 20.08
C TYR A 58 -4.75 3.47 21.56
N ILE A 59 -5.04 2.22 21.95
CA ILE A 59 -5.23 1.85 23.36
C ILE A 59 -3.96 2.16 24.17
N GLU A 60 -2.79 1.83 23.64
CA GLU A 60 -1.52 2.07 24.31
C GLU A 60 -1.20 3.56 24.43
N LEU A 61 -1.48 4.34 23.37
CA LEU A 61 -1.38 5.80 23.43
C LEU A 61 -2.31 6.40 24.49
N TYR A 62 -3.57 5.95 24.56
CA TYR A 62 -4.50 6.44 25.57
C TYR A 62 -4.07 6.07 26.99
N ARG A 63 -3.51 4.87 27.20
CA ARG A 63 -2.92 4.50 28.50
C ARG A 63 -1.78 5.42 28.89
N GLN A 64 -0.84 5.68 27.97
CA GLN A 64 0.29 6.58 28.23
C GLN A 64 -0.14 8.00 28.62
N VAL A 65 -1.23 8.51 28.01
CA VAL A 65 -1.76 9.85 28.32
C VAL A 65 -2.51 9.88 29.66
N LEU A 66 -3.19 8.79 30.05
CA LEU A 66 -3.98 8.72 31.28
C LEU A 66 -3.16 8.31 32.51
N GLU A 67 -2.05 7.60 32.31
CA GLU A 67 -1.14 7.14 33.38
C GLU A 67 0.10 8.04 33.56
N GLY A 68 0.23 9.10 32.74
CA GLY A 68 1.32 10.08 32.76
C GLY A 68 1.01 11.39 33.49
#